data_AF-A0A973ZKT5-F1
#
_entry.id   AF-A0A973ZKT5-F1
#
_cell.length_a   1.000
_cell.length_b   1.000
_cell.length_c   1.000
_cell.angle_alpha   90.00
_cell.angle_beta   90.00
_cell.angle_gamma   90.00
#
_symmetry.space_group_name_H-M   'P 1'
#
loop_
_entity.id
_entity.type
_entity.pdbx_description
1 polymer ?
#
loop_
_entity_poly.entity_id
_entity_poly.type
_entity_poly.pdbx_seq_one_letter_code
_entity_poly.pdbx_strand_id
1 'polypeptide(L)'
;MNLVATVLLAAALGVTGVSGITAHNHLDGDGPMPLIAGRPGVIAPTPSPAHSPADPKLVAAIGDWFTKGGDKRVAALQKDFETIATAAGATDVTAVKTGCTTLKTDVDKAQAYAPLPDAAAQKSWAAALDLYEKAALDCVAGAEKQDPTLLLKANDEMIQGSEQLTKATQRIEDILN
;
A
#
# COMPACT_ATOMS: atom_id res chain seq x y z
N MET A 1 17.60 17.55 -6.64
CA MET A 1 16.67 16.90 -5.68
C MET A 1 15.34 16.64 -6.40
N ASN A 2 14.64 15.54 -6.09
CA ASN A 2 13.31 15.14 -6.60
C ASN A 2 13.17 14.25 -7.85
N LEU A 3 14.00 13.23 -8.02
CA LEU A 3 13.66 12.10 -8.91
C LEU A 3 13.11 10.87 -8.15
N VAL A 4 13.43 10.72 -6.86
CA VAL A 4 13.04 9.55 -6.05
C VAL A 4 11.60 9.67 -5.51
N ALA A 5 11.14 10.90 -5.23
CA ALA A 5 9.80 11.16 -4.66
C ALA A 5 8.65 11.03 -5.68
N THR A 6 8.92 11.15 -6.98
CA THR A 6 7.85 11.18 -8.00
C THR A 6 7.37 9.80 -8.43
N VAL A 7 8.20 8.76 -8.28
CA VAL A 7 7.86 7.39 -8.72
C VAL A 7 6.91 6.69 -7.74
N LEU A 8 6.88 7.09 -6.47
CA LEU A 8 6.12 6.41 -5.41
C LEU A 8 4.66 6.90 -5.24
N LEU A 9 4.26 7.98 -5.93
CA LEU A 9 2.94 8.61 -5.73
C LEU A 9 1.80 8.06 -6.60
N ALA A 10 2.05 7.09 -7.49
CA ALA A 10 1.06 6.67 -8.50
C ALA A 10 0.05 5.60 -8.02
N ALA A 11 0.18 5.07 -6.81
CA ALA A 11 -0.67 3.95 -6.35
C ALA A 11 -2.04 4.38 -5.75
N ALA A 12 -2.45 5.66 -5.85
CA ALA A 12 -3.63 6.18 -5.16
C ALA A 12 -4.84 6.55 -6.05
N LEU A 13 -4.89 6.15 -7.32
CA LEU A 13 -6.01 6.52 -8.19
C LEU A 13 -6.74 5.29 -8.72
N GLY A 14 -7.96 5.05 -8.21
CA GLY A 14 -8.90 4.20 -8.94
C GLY A 14 -10.02 3.47 -8.22
N VAL A 15 -10.60 3.98 -7.12
CA VAL A 15 -11.95 3.55 -6.71
C VAL A 15 -12.83 4.78 -6.46
N THR A 16 -13.20 5.48 -7.53
CA THR A 16 -14.43 6.28 -7.52
C THR A 16 -15.60 5.31 -7.73
N GLY A 17 -15.92 4.54 -6.69
CA GLY A 17 -17.14 3.77 -6.60
C GLY A 17 -18.30 4.69 -6.27
N VAL A 18 -19.27 4.75 -7.16
CA VAL A 18 -20.56 5.41 -6.98
C VAL A 18 -21.31 4.68 -5.86
N SER A 19 -21.36 5.26 -4.66
CA SER A 19 -22.30 4.85 -3.62
C SER A 19 -23.38 5.91 -3.50
N GLY A 20 -24.50 5.62 -4.17
CA GLY A 20 -25.77 6.30 -3.95
C GLY A 20 -26.11 6.30 -2.46
N ILE A 21 -26.44 7.48 -1.97
CA ILE A 21 -26.97 7.72 -0.63
C ILE A 21 -28.33 7.01 -0.56
N THR A 22 -28.42 5.93 0.20
CA THR A 22 -29.70 5.54 0.83
C THR A 22 -29.46 5.48 2.32
N ALA A 23 -29.71 6.62 2.96
CA ALA A 23 -29.77 6.73 4.40
C ALA A 23 -31.04 6.04 4.91
N HIS A 24 -30.89 4.96 5.66
CA HIS A 24 -31.91 4.48 6.58
C HIS A 24 -31.37 4.64 7.99
N ASN A 25 -31.55 5.82 8.57
CA ASN A 25 -31.53 6.03 10.01
C ASN A 25 -32.91 6.58 10.41
N HIS A 26 -33.80 5.66 10.76
CA HIS A 26 -34.93 5.96 11.61
C HIS A 26 -34.42 5.89 13.05
N LEU A 27 -34.65 6.94 13.85
CA LEU A 27 -35.16 6.90 15.22
C LEU A 27 -35.27 8.35 15.73
N ASP A 28 -36.51 8.82 15.83
CA ASP A 28 -36.94 10.02 16.55
C ASP A 28 -36.56 9.98 18.04
N GLY A 29 -36.29 11.15 18.63
CA GLY A 29 -36.06 11.27 20.07
C GLY A 29 -35.67 12.67 20.54
N ASP A 30 -36.64 13.58 20.54
CA ASP A 30 -36.62 14.89 21.20
C ASP A 30 -36.42 14.75 22.72
N GLY A 31 -35.48 15.49 23.32
CA GLY A 31 -35.27 15.55 24.78
C GLY A 31 -34.14 16.53 25.18
N PRO A 32 -34.30 17.32 26.27
CA PRO A 32 -33.48 18.50 26.54
C PRO A 32 -32.12 18.21 27.19
N MET A 33 -31.17 19.10 26.92
CA MET A 33 -29.78 19.04 27.39
C MET A 33 -29.61 19.15 28.91
N PRO A 34 -28.69 18.38 29.52
CA PRO A 34 -28.05 18.75 30.76
C PRO A 34 -26.75 19.55 30.51
N LEU A 35 -26.67 20.72 31.13
CA LEU A 35 -25.45 21.52 31.28
C LEU A 35 -24.44 20.73 32.13
N ILE A 36 -23.32 20.30 31.54
CA ILE A 36 -22.16 19.82 32.29
C ILE A 36 -21.12 20.94 32.34
N ALA A 37 -20.96 21.49 33.53
CA ALA A 37 -19.91 22.42 33.90
C ALA A 37 -18.54 21.74 33.93
N GLY A 38 -17.51 22.43 33.41
CA GLY A 38 -16.13 22.28 33.86
C GLY A 38 -15.19 21.47 32.97
N ARG A 39 -14.39 22.17 32.15
CA ARG A 39 -13.00 21.78 31.83
C ARG A 39 -12.24 22.92 31.11
N PRO A 40 -11.43 23.73 31.81
CA PRO A 40 -10.32 24.43 31.18
C PRO A 40 -9.07 23.58 31.36
N GLY A 41 -8.80 22.74 30.37
CA GLY A 41 -7.56 22.00 30.25
C GLY A 41 -7.10 22.07 28.80
N VAL A 42 -6.56 23.23 28.40
CA VAL A 42 -5.81 23.36 27.15
C VAL A 42 -4.57 22.49 27.30
N ILE A 43 -4.61 21.27 26.77
CA ILE A 43 -3.41 20.46 26.61
C ILE A 43 -2.61 21.17 25.52
N ALA A 44 -1.52 21.83 25.91
CA ALA A 44 -0.58 22.39 24.96
C ALA A 44 -0.12 21.27 24.00
N PRO A 45 0.00 21.52 22.69
CA PRO A 45 0.57 20.53 21.79
C PRO A 45 1.95 20.16 22.30
N THR A 46 2.15 18.88 22.60
CA THR A 46 3.47 18.33 22.89
C THR A 46 4.37 18.69 21.69
N PRO A 47 5.54 19.30 21.89
CA PRO A 47 6.46 19.50 20.77
C PRO A 47 6.73 18.13 20.15
N SER A 48 6.39 17.99 18.87
CA SER A 48 6.82 16.82 18.08
C SER A 48 8.32 16.65 18.31
N PRO A 49 8.80 15.43 18.57
CA PRO A 49 10.24 15.17 18.63
C PRO A 49 10.87 15.79 17.38
N ALA A 50 11.81 16.71 17.56
CA ALA A 50 12.60 17.22 16.46
C ALA A 50 13.18 16.02 15.71
N HIS A 51 12.91 15.94 14.41
CA HIS A 51 13.47 14.90 13.56
C HIS A 51 14.98 14.83 13.81
N SER A 52 15.45 13.67 14.29
CA SER A 52 16.88 13.45 14.44
C SER A 52 17.52 13.60 13.06
N PRO A 53 18.69 14.27 12.95
CA PRO A 53 19.35 14.44 11.66
C PRO A 53 19.49 13.08 10.96
N ALA A 54 19.08 13.01 9.70
CA ALA A 54 19.23 11.81 8.89
C ALA A 54 20.67 11.30 8.92
N ASP A 55 20.88 10.00 9.16
CA ASP A 55 22.20 9.36 9.07
C ASP A 55 22.67 9.38 7.60
N PRO A 56 23.73 10.12 7.24
CA PRO A 56 24.17 10.22 5.86
C PRO A 56 24.57 8.88 5.23
N LYS A 57 25.03 7.92 6.04
CA LYS A 57 25.37 6.58 5.56
C LYS A 57 24.12 5.80 5.16
N LEU A 58 23.05 5.92 5.94
CA LEU A 58 21.78 5.26 5.66
C LEU A 58 21.13 5.85 4.40
N VAL A 59 21.14 7.17 4.26
CA VAL A 59 20.66 7.87 3.06
C VAL A 59 21.41 7.38 1.81
N ALA A 60 22.75 7.32 1.87
CA ALA A 60 23.55 6.82 0.77
C ALA A 60 23.26 5.34 0.46
N ALA A 61 23.10 4.50 1.48
CA ALA A 61 22.79 3.08 1.31
C ALA A 61 21.42 2.86 0.64
N ILE A 62 20.40 3.65 1.00
CA ILE A 62 19.08 3.59 0.36
C ILE A 62 19.17 4.03 -1.11
N GLY A 63 19.90 5.11 -1.40
CA GLY A 63 20.15 5.55 -2.78
C GLY A 63 20.87 4.50 -3.62
N ASP A 64 21.88 3.85 -3.04
CA ASP A 64 22.60 2.74 -3.66
C ASP A 64 21.70 1.53 -3.92
N TRP A 65 20.87 1.17 -2.95
CA TRP A 65 19.92 0.06 -3.10
C TRP A 65 18.95 0.30 -4.25
N PHE A 66 18.42 1.53 -4.34
CA PHE A 66 17.49 1.94 -5.39
C PHE A 66 18.15 1.88 -6.76
N THR A 67 19.31 2.51 -6.93
CA THR A 67 20.03 2.60 -8.22
C THR A 67 20.61 1.27 -8.71
N LYS A 68 20.93 0.33 -7.81
CA LYS A 68 21.43 -1.01 -8.16
C LYS A 68 20.32 -1.96 -8.65
N GLY A 69 19.06 -1.55 -8.57
CA GLY A 69 17.94 -2.31 -9.12
C GLY A 69 16.69 -2.37 -8.23
N GLY A 70 16.70 -1.73 -7.06
CA GLY A 70 15.51 -1.61 -6.22
C GLY A 70 14.38 -0.86 -6.95
N ASP A 71 14.74 0.17 -7.72
CA ASP A 71 13.84 0.93 -8.59
C ASP A 71 13.08 0.04 -9.58
N LYS A 72 13.79 -0.89 -10.22
CA LYS A 72 13.23 -1.84 -11.18
C LYS A 72 12.26 -2.82 -10.53
N ARG A 73 12.51 -3.21 -9.26
CA ARG A 73 11.58 -4.09 -8.52
C ARG A 73 10.28 -3.36 -8.22
N VAL A 74 10.36 -2.14 -7.71
CA VAL A 74 9.18 -1.31 -7.42
C VAL A 74 8.38 -1.03 -8.70
N ALA A 75 9.06 -0.64 -9.78
CA ALA A 75 8.40 -0.33 -11.05
C ALA A 75 7.71 -1.56 -11.69
N ALA A 76 8.30 -2.76 -11.55
CA ALA A 76 7.69 -3.99 -12.02
C ALA A 76 6.38 -4.28 -11.28
N LEU A 77 6.40 -4.24 -9.95
CA LEU A 77 5.20 -4.46 -9.12
C LEU A 77 4.09 -3.46 -9.45
N GLN A 78 4.44 -2.17 -9.60
CA GLN A 78 3.46 -1.15 -10.01
C GLN A 78 2.81 -1.49 -11.35
N LYS A 79 3.63 -1.86 -12.35
CA LYS A 79 3.14 -2.22 -13.68
C LYS A 79 2.22 -3.45 -13.65
N ASP A 80 2.50 -4.40 -12.78
CA ASP A 80 1.66 -5.58 -12.63
C ASP A 80 0.29 -5.21 -12.05
N PHE A 81 0.24 -4.37 -11.01
CA PHE A 81 -1.04 -3.88 -10.47
C PHE A 81 -1.86 -3.12 -11.50
N GLU A 82 -1.24 -2.23 -12.28
CA GLU A 82 -1.93 -1.51 -13.37
C GLU A 82 -2.51 -2.47 -14.41
N THR A 83 -1.76 -3.52 -14.75
CA THR A 83 -2.18 -4.54 -15.72
C THR A 83 -3.36 -5.34 -15.20
N ILE A 84 -3.30 -5.80 -13.94
CA ILE A 84 -4.36 -6.55 -13.27
C ILE A 84 -5.62 -5.69 -13.16
N ALA A 85 -5.50 -4.44 -12.72
CA ALA A 85 -6.63 -3.52 -12.56
C ALA A 85 -7.32 -3.23 -13.91
N THR A 86 -6.52 -3.00 -14.96
CA THR A 86 -7.05 -2.78 -16.32
C THR A 86 -7.81 -4.02 -16.82
N ALA A 87 -7.25 -5.21 -16.64
CA ALA A 87 -7.89 -6.45 -17.04
C ALA A 87 -9.19 -6.72 -16.26
N ALA A 88 -9.18 -6.50 -14.95
CA ALA A 88 -10.35 -6.65 -14.09
C ALA A 88 -11.47 -5.68 -14.48
N GLY A 89 -11.14 -4.41 -14.76
CA GLY A 89 -12.11 -3.41 -15.23
C GLY A 89 -12.72 -3.75 -16.59
N ALA A 90 -11.98 -4.47 -17.45
CA ALA A 90 -12.46 -4.99 -18.73
C ALA A 90 -13.17 -6.35 -18.62
N THR A 91 -13.33 -6.90 -17.41
CA THR A 91 -13.85 -8.25 -17.12
C THR A 91 -13.13 -9.39 -17.86
N ASP A 92 -11.88 -9.15 -18.26
CA ASP A 92 -11.05 -10.14 -18.96
C ASP A 92 -10.31 -11.02 -17.94
N VAL A 93 -10.97 -12.12 -17.55
CA VAL A 93 -10.45 -13.09 -16.57
C VAL A 93 -9.14 -13.74 -17.06
N THR A 94 -8.94 -13.87 -18.37
CA THR A 94 -7.71 -14.46 -18.93
C THR A 94 -6.53 -13.49 -18.77
N ALA A 95 -6.76 -12.20 -19.04
CA ALA A 95 -5.77 -11.17 -18.81
C ALA A 95 -5.49 -10.96 -17.31
N VAL A 96 -6.50 -11.07 -16.44
CA VAL A 96 -6.32 -11.05 -14.96
C VAL A 96 -5.40 -12.19 -14.53
N LYS A 97 -5.66 -13.43 -14.97
CA LYS A 97 -4.79 -14.58 -14.67
C LYS A 97 -3.34 -14.33 -15.10
N THR A 98 -3.17 -13.80 -16.31
CA THR A 98 -1.84 -13.49 -16.86
C THR A 98 -1.13 -12.43 -16.01
N GLY A 99 -1.82 -11.34 -15.68
CA GLY A 99 -1.29 -10.28 -14.81
C GLY A 99 -0.88 -10.81 -13.43
N CYS A 100 -1.71 -11.64 -12.80
CA CYS A 100 -1.39 -12.24 -11.50
C CYS A 100 -0.23 -13.24 -11.56
N THR A 101 -0.05 -13.95 -12.69
CA THR A 101 1.12 -14.82 -12.89
C THR A 101 2.42 -14.00 -13.01
N THR A 102 2.37 -12.87 -13.72
CA THR A 102 3.49 -11.93 -13.81
C THR A 102 3.80 -11.32 -12.45
N LEU A 103 2.78 -10.84 -11.72
CA LEU A 103 2.93 -10.32 -10.36
C LEU A 103 3.66 -11.32 -9.47
N LYS A 104 3.25 -12.60 -9.48
CA LYS A 104 3.93 -13.64 -8.70
C LYS A 104 5.43 -13.70 -9.03
N THR A 105 5.75 -13.69 -10.32
CA THR A 105 7.13 -13.77 -10.81
C THR A 105 7.97 -12.56 -10.35
N ASP A 106 7.40 -11.36 -10.39
CA ASP A 106 8.12 -10.15 -10.00
C ASP A 106 8.17 -9.94 -8.49
N VAL A 107 7.19 -10.45 -7.73
CA VAL A 107 7.28 -10.62 -6.27
C VAL A 107 8.43 -11.55 -5.89
N ASP A 108 8.54 -12.73 -6.53
CA ASP A 108 9.63 -13.68 -6.27
C ASP A 108 11.01 -13.01 -6.51
N LYS A 109 11.14 -12.23 -7.60
CA LYS A 109 12.36 -11.47 -7.90
C LYS A 109 12.62 -10.35 -6.88
N ALA A 110 11.58 -9.70 -6.38
CA ALA A 110 11.69 -8.65 -5.37
C ALA A 110 12.09 -9.20 -4.01
N GLN A 111 11.55 -10.36 -3.61
CA GLN A 111 11.93 -11.07 -2.39
C GLN A 111 13.38 -11.57 -2.46
N ALA A 112 13.82 -12.01 -3.64
CA ALA A 112 15.21 -12.47 -3.86
C ALA A 112 16.22 -11.32 -4.03
N TYR A 113 15.77 -10.07 -4.17
CA TYR A 113 16.66 -8.92 -4.29
C TYR A 113 17.28 -8.55 -2.93
N ALA A 114 18.31 -7.71 -2.95
CA ALA A 114 18.93 -7.22 -1.72
C ALA A 114 17.85 -6.57 -0.81
N PRO A 115 17.91 -6.77 0.51
CA PRO A 115 16.97 -6.13 1.43
C PRO A 115 17.19 -4.61 1.48
N LEU A 116 16.14 -3.86 1.82
CA LEU A 116 16.24 -2.45 2.16
C LEU A 116 17.21 -2.26 3.34
N PRO A 117 18.12 -1.27 3.28
CA PRO A 117 19.11 -1.05 4.34
C PRO A 117 18.54 -0.59 5.70
N ASP A 118 17.35 0.01 5.73
CA ASP A 118 16.65 0.37 6.98
C ASP A 118 15.76 -0.78 7.45
N ALA A 119 15.96 -1.24 8.69
CA ALA A 119 15.26 -2.41 9.22
C ALA A 119 13.73 -2.21 9.35
N ALA A 120 13.27 -1.00 9.65
CA ALA A 120 11.84 -0.71 9.78
C ALA A 120 11.17 -0.68 8.40
N ALA A 121 11.78 -0.01 7.42
CA ALA A 121 11.32 -0.01 6.04
C ALA A 121 11.34 -1.42 5.45
N GLN A 122 12.41 -2.19 5.69
CA GLN A 122 12.54 -3.57 5.23
C GLN A 122 11.45 -4.47 5.79
N LYS A 123 11.09 -4.32 7.06
CA LYS A 123 10.01 -5.11 7.67
C LYS A 123 8.69 -4.89 6.94
N SER A 124 8.34 -3.64 6.66
CA SER A 124 7.12 -3.31 5.93
C SER A 124 7.20 -3.72 4.45
N TRP A 125 8.35 -3.56 3.80
CA TRP A 125 8.56 -4.02 2.42
C TRP A 125 8.40 -5.54 2.30
N ALA A 126 9.04 -6.32 3.17
CA ALA A 126 8.89 -7.77 3.20
C ALA A 126 7.44 -8.20 3.46
N ALA A 127 6.75 -7.54 4.41
CA ALA A 127 5.35 -7.82 4.68
C ALA A 127 4.45 -7.52 3.47
N ALA A 128 4.74 -6.46 2.70
CA ALA A 128 4.04 -6.16 1.46
C ALA A 128 4.23 -7.29 0.44
N LEU A 129 5.47 -7.72 0.20
CA LEU A 129 5.79 -8.80 -0.74
C LEU A 129 5.12 -10.12 -0.35
N ASP A 130 5.10 -10.48 0.93
CA ASP A 130 4.44 -11.69 1.42
C ASP A 130 2.92 -11.66 1.20
N LEU A 131 2.30 -10.47 1.23
CA LEU A 131 0.88 -10.29 0.96
C LEU A 131 0.61 -10.34 -0.55
N TYR A 132 1.47 -9.73 -1.36
CA TYR A 132 1.38 -9.80 -2.82
C TYR A 132 1.60 -11.21 -3.36
N GLU A 133 2.46 -12.01 -2.73
CA GLU A 133 2.63 -13.42 -3.10
C GLU A 133 1.34 -14.22 -2.89
N LYS A 134 0.70 -14.08 -1.71
CA LYS A 134 -0.59 -14.72 -1.41
C LYS A 134 -1.67 -14.25 -2.39
N ALA A 135 -1.73 -12.94 -2.61
CA ALA A 135 -2.70 -12.35 -3.53
C ALA A 135 -2.54 -12.88 -4.95
N ALA A 136 -1.30 -13.01 -5.44
CA ALA A 136 -1.02 -13.53 -6.76
C ALA A 136 -1.44 -15.00 -6.89
N LEU A 137 -1.16 -15.83 -5.87
CA LEU A 137 -1.57 -17.24 -5.84
C LEU A 137 -3.10 -17.40 -5.84
N ASP A 138 -3.79 -16.67 -4.96
CA ASP A 138 -5.26 -16.70 -4.87
C ASP A 138 -5.92 -16.10 -6.11
N CYS A 139 -5.34 -15.06 -6.70
CA CYS A 139 -5.83 -14.47 -7.94
C CYS A 139 -5.73 -15.47 -9.10
N VAL A 140 -4.59 -16.16 -9.27
CA VAL A 140 -4.43 -17.18 -10.32
C VAL A 140 -5.44 -18.30 -10.10
N ALA A 141 -5.56 -18.82 -8.88
CA ALA A 141 -6.52 -19.88 -8.56
C ALA A 141 -7.98 -19.43 -8.77
N GLY A 142 -8.30 -18.20 -8.39
CA GLY A 142 -9.62 -17.58 -8.57
C GLY A 142 -9.97 -17.39 -10.03
N ALA A 143 -9.02 -16.91 -10.85
CA ALA A 143 -9.23 -16.74 -12.29
C ALA A 143 -9.36 -18.09 -13.02
N GLU A 144 -8.59 -19.10 -12.62
CA GLU A 144 -8.68 -20.47 -13.19
C GLU A 144 -10.00 -21.16 -12.90
N LYS A 145 -10.48 -21.03 -11.66
CA LYS A 145 -11.72 -21.68 -11.19
C LYS A 145 -12.95 -20.80 -11.40
N GLN A 146 -12.77 -19.58 -11.88
CA GLN A 146 -13.79 -18.52 -11.89
C GLN A 146 -14.45 -18.36 -10.51
N ASP A 147 -13.65 -18.43 -9.46
CA ASP A 147 -14.08 -18.36 -8.06
C ASP A 147 -14.01 -16.91 -7.57
N PRO A 148 -15.16 -16.23 -7.41
CA PRO A 148 -15.19 -14.84 -6.97
C PRO A 148 -14.71 -14.67 -5.53
N THR A 149 -14.81 -15.69 -4.67
CA THR A 149 -14.34 -15.61 -3.29
C THR A 149 -12.82 -15.55 -3.24
N LEU A 150 -12.13 -16.33 -4.08
CA LEU A 150 -10.66 -16.27 -4.20
C LEU A 150 -10.20 -14.94 -4.83
N LEU A 151 -10.92 -14.43 -5.84
CA LEU A 151 -10.60 -13.13 -6.44
C LEU A 151 -10.77 -11.98 -5.44
N LEU A 152 -11.83 -11.99 -4.63
CA LEU A 152 -12.04 -11.01 -3.56
C LEU A 152 -10.94 -11.10 -2.49
N LYS A 153 -10.60 -12.31 -2.07
CA LYS A 153 -9.51 -12.54 -1.10
C LYS A 153 -8.18 -11.99 -1.62
N ALA A 154 -7.84 -12.27 -2.88
CA ALA A 154 -6.64 -11.74 -3.51
C ALA A 154 -6.63 -10.21 -3.51
N ASN A 155 -7.77 -9.57 -3.83
CA ASN A 155 -7.89 -8.11 -3.79
C ASN A 155 -7.64 -7.56 -2.37
N ASP A 156 -8.22 -8.18 -1.33
CA ASP A 156 -8.01 -7.75 0.06
C ASP A 156 -6.53 -7.89 0.50
N GLU A 157 -5.86 -8.94 0.05
CA GLU A 157 -4.43 -9.14 0.28
C GLU A 157 -3.57 -8.11 -0.47
N MET A 158 -3.93 -7.72 -1.71
CA MET A 158 -3.26 -6.62 -2.42
C MET A 158 -3.45 -5.28 -1.71
N ILE A 159 -4.63 -5.00 -1.17
CA ILE A 159 -4.89 -3.78 -0.38
C ILE A 159 -4.00 -3.75 0.85
N GLN A 160 -4.00 -4.83 1.65
CA GLN A 160 -3.16 -4.93 2.85
C GLN A 160 -1.66 -4.84 2.52
N GLY A 161 -1.22 -5.44 1.41
CA GLY A 161 0.16 -5.33 0.95
C GLY A 161 0.53 -3.88 0.60
N SER A 162 -0.38 -3.14 -0.02
CA SER A 162 -0.20 -1.73 -0.38
C SER A 162 -0.14 -0.81 0.85
N GLU A 163 -0.87 -1.13 1.92
CA GLU A 163 -0.70 -0.45 3.20
C GLU A 163 0.70 -0.66 3.81
N GLN A 164 1.27 -1.85 3.68
CA GLN A 164 2.64 -2.13 4.12
C GLN A 164 3.67 -1.41 3.23
N LEU A 165 3.46 -1.39 1.92
CA LEU A 165 4.30 -0.63 1.00
C LEU A 165 4.28 0.88 1.32
N THR A 166 3.12 1.40 1.70
CA THR A 166 2.96 2.80 2.15
C THR A 166 3.78 3.08 3.40
N LYS A 167 3.75 2.17 4.39
CA LYS A 167 4.58 2.29 5.61
C LYS A 167 6.08 2.27 5.30
N ALA A 168 6.51 1.39 4.40
CA ALA A 168 7.91 1.35 3.96
C ALA A 168 8.33 2.65 3.26
N THR A 169 7.45 3.18 2.41
CA THR A 169 7.66 4.45 1.68
C THR A 169 7.77 5.62 2.64
N GLN A 170 6.82 5.77 3.57
CA GLN A 170 6.85 6.83 4.57
C GLN A 170 8.15 6.79 5.38
N ARG A 171 8.58 5.59 5.78
CA ARG A 171 9.83 5.42 6.52
C ARG A 171 11.04 5.87 5.70
N ILE A 172 11.07 5.59 4.40
CA ILE A 172 12.15 6.05 3.52
C ILE A 172 12.10 7.58 3.36
N GLU A 173 10.93 8.16 3.18
CA GLU A 173 10.76 9.62 3.12
C GLU A 173 11.24 10.32 4.40
N ASP A 174 10.92 9.77 5.57
CA ASP A 174 11.38 10.28 6.86
C ASP A 174 12.91 10.22 7.02
N ILE A 175 13.59 9.31 6.31
CA ILE A 175 15.06 9.19 6.33
C ILE A 175 15.70 10.17 5.35
N LEU A 176 15.04 10.50 4.24
CA LEU A 176 15.59 11.33 3.18
C LEU A 176 15.37 12.83 3.38
N ASN A 177 14.47 13.22 4.29
CA ASN A 177 14.15 14.60 4.65
C ASN A 177 14.85 15.05 5.93
#